data_AF-A0A915EU66-F1
#
_entry.id   AF-A0A915EU66-F1
#
_cell.length_a   1.000
_cell.length_b   1.000
_cell.length_c   1.000
_cell.angle_alpha   90.00
_cell.angle_beta   90.00
_cell.angle_gamma   90.00
#
_symmetry.space_group_name_H-M   'P 1'
#
loop_
_entity.id
_entity.type
_entity.pdbx_description
1 polymer ?
#
loop_
_entity_poly.entity_id
_entity_poly.type
_entity_poly.pdbx_seq_one_letter_code
_entity_poly.pdbx_strand_id
1 'polypeptide(L)'
;MDVKNCKVVTCKDCNYTSLYQSSFCLSQGHAVKRHTADKRFFKCNDCHQRIICFEVLPVHPCQRCHGKSYERVAMKDERKIKKRS
;
A
#
# COMPACT_ATOMS: atom_id res chain seq x y z
N MET A 1 -6.90 11.78 -5.80
CA MET A 1 -8.11 10.96 -5.60
C MET A 1 -7.70 9.65 -4.92
N ASP A 2 -8.30 9.38 -3.76
CA ASP A 2 -8.25 8.10 -3.04
C ASP A 2 -9.30 7.11 -3.58
N VAL A 3 -9.07 5.80 -3.40
CA VAL A 3 -10.10 4.78 -3.65
C VAL A 3 -10.75 4.41 -2.33
N LYS A 4 -12.01 4.76 -2.17
CA LYS A 4 -12.78 4.48 -0.96
C LYS A 4 -13.26 3.03 -0.93
N ASN A 5 -13.49 2.52 0.28
CA ASN A 5 -14.13 1.22 0.53
C ASN A 5 -13.45 0.01 -0.12
N CYS A 6 -12.11 0.01 -0.18
CA CYS A 6 -11.37 -1.15 -0.65
C CYS A 6 -11.42 -2.26 0.40
N LYS A 7 -11.78 -3.48 0.00
CA LYS A 7 -11.66 -4.67 0.85
C LYS A 7 -10.18 -4.94 1.09
N VAL A 8 -9.77 -4.92 2.34
CA VAL A 8 -8.39 -5.09 2.79
C VAL A 8 -8.30 -6.09 3.93
N VAL A 9 -7.10 -6.62 4.10
CA VAL A 9 -6.72 -7.56 5.15
C VAL A 9 -5.61 -6.92 5.96
N THR A 10 -5.78 -6.90 7.28
CA THR A 10 -4.74 -6.48 8.23
C THR A 10 -4.29 -7.67 9.04
N CYS A 11 -2.99 -7.96 9.01
CA CYS A 11 -2.40 -9.00 9.84
C CYS A 11 -2.19 -8.45 11.25
N LYS A 12 -2.69 -9.13 12.28
CA LYS A 12 -2.51 -8.71 13.68
C LYS A 12 -1.09 -8.98 14.18
N ASP A 13 -0.48 -10.07 13.70
CA ASP A 13 0.87 -10.48 14.11
C ASP A 13 1.96 -9.61 13.47
N CYS A 14 1.79 -9.23 12.19
CA CYS A 14 2.76 -8.42 11.45
C CYS A 14 2.40 -6.93 11.37
N ASN A 15 1.19 -6.57 11.80
CA ASN A 15 0.66 -5.21 11.79
C ASN A 15 0.73 -4.47 10.43
N TYR A 16 0.59 -5.19 9.31
CA TYR A 16 0.47 -4.58 7.97
C TYR A 16 -0.94 -4.67 7.44
N THR A 17 -1.31 -3.73 6.55
CA THR A 17 -2.57 -3.73 5.80
C THR A 17 -2.33 -3.84 4.30
N SER A 18 -2.99 -4.78 3.64
CA SER A 18 -2.89 -5.02 2.19
C SER A 18 -4.24 -5.42 1.60
N LEU A 19 -4.39 -5.41 0.28
CA LEU A 19 -5.59 -5.94 -0.39
C LEU A 19 -5.76 -7.45 -0.17
N TYR A 20 -4.63 -8.15 -0.13
CA TYR A 20 -4.57 -9.61 0.00
C TYR A 20 -3.60 -9.97 1.12
N GLN A 21 -3.88 -11.08 1.79
CA GLN A 21 -2.97 -11.67 2.76
C GLN A 21 -1.69 -12.13 2.04
N SER A 22 -0.52 -11.86 2.63
CA SER A 22 0.74 -12.36 2.09
C SER A 22 0.80 -13.89 2.19
N SER A 23 1.46 -14.53 1.23
CA SER A 23 1.71 -15.97 1.25
C SER A 23 2.43 -16.41 2.53
N PHE A 24 3.36 -15.59 3.01
CA PHE A 24 4.07 -15.80 4.28
C PHE A 24 3.11 -15.82 5.49
N CYS A 25 2.19 -14.86 5.59
CA CYS A 25 1.22 -14.85 6.69
C CYS A 25 0.22 -15.99 6.60
N LEU A 26 -0.08 -16.45 5.39
CA LEU A 26 -0.94 -17.61 5.19
C LEU A 26 -0.23 -18.89 5.64
N SER A 27 1.05 -19.08 5.29
CA SER A 27 1.81 -20.28 5.66
C SER A 27 2.11 -20.35 7.15
N GLN A 28 2.29 -19.20 7.81
CA GLN A 28 2.49 -19.12 9.26
C GLN A 28 1.18 -19.15 10.07
N GLY A 29 0.01 -19.15 9.41
CA GLY A 29 -1.28 -19.19 10.10
C GLY A 29 -1.60 -17.93 10.93
N HIS A 30 -1.10 -16.76 10.52
CA HIS A 30 -1.30 -15.52 11.25
C HIS A 30 -2.78 -15.10 11.33
N ALA A 31 -3.16 -14.48 12.45
CA ALA A 31 -4.49 -13.96 12.65
C ALA A 31 -4.69 -12.67 11.85
N VAL A 32 -5.58 -12.71 10.86
CA VAL A 32 -5.88 -11.57 10.00
C VAL A 32 -7.29 -11.03 10.19
N LYS A 33 -7.46 -9.71 10.11
CA LYS A 33 -8.75 -9.01 10.13
C LYS A 33 -9.09 -8.50 8.72
N ARG A 34 -10.25 -8.88 8.20
CA ARG A 34 -10.78 -8.34 6.94
C ARG A 34 -11.69 -7.17 7.24
N HIS A 35 -11.51 -6.05 6.54
CA HIS A 35 -12.31 -4.84 6.71
C HIS A 35 -12.22 -3.97 5.45
N THR A 36 -12.88 -2.81 5.45
CA THR A 36 -12.79 -1.82 4.38
C THR A 36 -11.90 -0.66 4.80
N ALA A 37 -11.06 -0.18 3.87
CA ALA A 37 -10.21 0.98 4.09
C ALA A 37 -10.05 1.80 2.80
N ASP A 38 -9.60 3.04 2.94
CA ASP A 38 -9.31 3.92 1.81
C ASP A 38 -7.90 3.64 1.28
N LYS A 39 -7.78 3.33 0.00
CA LYS A 39 -6.48 3.24 -0.67
C LYS A 39 -5.97 4.63 -0.99
N ARG A 40 -4.86 5.01 -0.35
CA ARG A 40 -4.20 6.31 -0.50
C ARG A 40 -2.85 6.15 -1.18
N PHE A 41 -2.48 7.13 -1.98
CA PHE A 41 -1.24 7.13 -2.76
C PHE A 41 -0.29 8.18 -2.20
N PHE A 42 0.96 7.76 -1.95
CA PHE A 42 2.01 8.63 -1.46
C PHE A 42 3.23 8.55 -2.35
N LYS A 43 4.01 9.62 -2.39
CA LYS A 43 5.30 9.72 -3.08
C LYS A 43 6.34 10.17 -2.07
N CYS A 44 7.47 9.49 -2.01
CA CYS A 44 8.60 9.93 -1.21
C CYS A 44 9.20 11.20 -1.83
N ASN A 45 9.45 12.23 -1.04
CA ASN A 45 10.02 13.48 -1.53
C ASN A 45 11.50 13.34 -1.92
N ASP A 46 12.25 12.49 -1.22
CA ASP A 46 13.69 12.35 -1.43
C ASP A 46 14.03 11.52 -2.69
N CYS A 47 13.32 10.41 -2.91
CA CYS A 47 13.64 9.48 -4.01
C CYS A 47 12.51 9.29 -5.02
N HIS A 48 11.41 10.02 -4.85
CA HIS A 48 10.23 9.97 -5.72
C HIS A 48 9.56 8.59 -5.82
N GLN A 49 9.93 7.65 -4.93
CA GLN A 49 9.31 6.33 -4.86
C GLN A 49 7.84 6.47 -4.48
N ARG A 50 6.96 5.88 -5.28
CA ARG A 50 5.53 5.85 -4.97
C ARG A 50 5.21 4.63 -4.13
N ILE A 51 4.38 4.84 -3.11
CA ILE A 51 3.87 3.79 -2.23
C ILE A 51 2.36 3.92 -2.09
N ILE A 52 1.73 2.82 -1.72
CA ILE A 52 0.30 2.77 -1.42
C ILE A 52 0.16 2.48 0.06
N CYS A 53 -0.70 3.24 0.74
CA CYS A 53 -1.01 3.02 2.14
C CYS A 53 -2.52 3.02 2.32
N PHE A 54 -3.00 2.20 3.26
CA PHE A 54 -4.42 2.15 3.64
C PHE A 54 -4.69 2.92 4.94
N GLU A 55 -3.63 3.35 5.61
CA GLU A 55 -3.69 4.17 6.81
C GLU A 55 -3.61 5.65 6.47
N VAL A 56 -3.69 6.50 7.51
CA VAL A 56 -3.70 7.95 7.34
C VAL A 56 -2.39 8.48 6.76
N LEU A 57 -1.27 7.92 7.20
CA LEU A 57 0.09 8.27 6.80
C LEU A 57 0.96 6.99 6.82
N PRO A 58 1.99 6.88 5.96
CA PRO A 58 2.95 5.78 6.04
C PRO A 58 3.70 5.77 7.38
N VAL A 59 3.59 4.68 8.13
CA VAL A 59 4.36 4.45 9.37
C VAL A 59 5.81 4.03 9.10
N HIS A 60 6.08 3.42 7.95
CA HIS A 60 7.40 2.91 7.60
C HIS A 60 8.22 3.88 6.74
N PRO A 61 9.54 3.97 6.97
CA PRO A 61 10.43 4.77 6.14
C PRO A 61 10.50 4.21 4.72
N CYS A 62 10.93 5.06 3.78
CA CYS A 62 11.01 4.69 2.38
C CYS A 62 11.97 3.52 2.19
N GLN A 63 11.50 2.44 1.58
CA GLN A 63 12.31 1.25 1.34
C GLN A 63 13.52 1.51 0.42
N ARG A 64 13.51 2.62 -0.33
CA ARG A 64 14.57 2.96 -1.29
C ARG A 64 15.64 3.88 -0.70
N CYS A 65 15.23 4.92 0.03
CA CYS A 65 16.16 5.94 0.56
C CYS A 65 16.13 6.08 2.07
N HIS A 66 15.28 5.32 2.78
CA HIS A 66 15.05 5.41 4.22
C HIS A 66 14.54 6.77 4.73
N GLY A 67 14.19 7.69 3.81
CA GLY A 67 13.55 8.96 4.12
C GLY A 67 12.15 8.77 4.71
N LYS A 68 11.71 9.73 5.52
CA LYS A 68 10.39 9.74 6.17
C LYS A 68 9.42 10.75 5.53
N SER A 69 9.90 11.50 4.54
CA SER A 69 9.15 12.56 3.88
C SER A 69 8.27 12.00 2.77
N TYR A 70 6.96 12.01 3.00
CA TYR A 70 5.97 11.56 2.03
C TYR A 70 4.96 12.65 1.71
N GLU A 71 4.68 12.83 0.43
CA GLU A 71 3.63 13.69 -0.09
C GLU A 71 2.44 12.84 -0.55
N ARG A 72 1.22 13.28 -0.24
CA ARG A 72 0.00 12.64 -0.74
C ARG A 72 -0.18 13.01 -2.21
N VAL A 73 -0.29 12.01 -3.08
CA VAL A 73 -0.43 12.19 -4.53
C VAL A 73 -1.73 11.58 -5.04
N ALA A 74 -2.11 11.94 -6.27
CA ALA A 74 -3.21 11.29 -6.96
C ALA A 74 -2.84 9.87 -7.41
N MET A 75 -3.84 9.14 -7.89
CA MET A 75 -3.62 7.85 -8.56
C MET A 75 -2.60 7.99 -9.69
N LYS A 76 -1.84 6.92 -9.93
CA LYS A 76 -0.97 6.85 -11.10
C LYS A 76 -1.84 6.63 -12.34
N ASP A 77 -1.57 7.38 -13.41
CA ASP A 77 -2.26 7.23 -14.70
C ASP A 77 -2.20 5.78 -15.19
N GLU A 78 -3.24 5.38 -15.93
CA GLU A 78 -3.37 4.03 -16.45
C GLU A 78 -2.09 3.55 -17.15
N ARG A 79 -1.68 2.33 -16.82
CA ARG A 79 -0.60 1.65 -17.53
C ARG A 79 -1.10 1.40 -18.95
N LYS A 80 -0.64 2.20 -19.93
CA LYS A 80 -0.84 1.92 -21.36
C LYS A 80 -0.16 0.59 -21.70
N ILE A 81 -0.93 -0.49 -21.67
CA ILE A 81 -0.50 -1.79 -22.17
C ILE A 81 -0.48 -1.65 -23.70
N LYS A 82 0.71 -1.50 -24.29
CA LYS A 82 0.85 -1.68 -25.74
C LYS A 82 0.51 -3.15 -26.01
N LYS A 83 -0.67 -3.42 -26.59
CA LYS A 83 -0.96 -4.73 -27.17
C LYS A 83 0.12 -4.98 -28.22
N ARG A 84 0.92 -6.03 -28.03
CA ARG A 84 1.81 -6.52 -29.09
C ARG A 84 0.88 -7.11 -30.16
N SER A 85 0.88 -6.48 -31.33
CA SER A 85 0.30 -7.02 -32.56
C SER A 85 1.06 -8.24 -33.04
#